data_AF-A0A0G1JXG8-F1
#
_entry.id   AF-A0A0G1JXG8-F1
#
_cell.length_a   1.000
_cell.length_b   1.000
_cell.length_c   1.000
_cell.angle_alpha   90.00
_cell.angle_beta   90.00
_cell.angle_gamma   90.00
#
_symmetry.space_group_name_H-M   'P 1'
#
loop_
_entity.id
_entity.type
_entity.pdbx_description
1 polymer ?
#
loop_
_entity_poly.entity_id
_entity_poly.type
_entity_poly.pdbx_seq_one_letter_code
_entity_poly.pdbx_strand_id
1 'polypeptide(L)'
;MTYIGSLFIGNYLSYFSVQFLFTQGPGEATYGMAPGIGVLYLFELAFLVSAIFKITKLGLIKTYPFWILVALILITPIPAALTKGPGLAANRLAIMMPFIQILSAFGGISLFYKLSQVLGKNLNILAITVIVIASLTSFVDRYFYHSPIVVAPHMSYGWDKAAQYLGLVSPNYEKIIVSHEFSEPQIFIGFFLKEDPVFFQQQSKKWLQYEISGLKFVDQLGEYSLGKYEFRRINYPSDSRGDNILLVGKEEELPLDKNILKQINYPDGKPAIRISKSGLGVL
;
A
#
# COMPACT_ATOMS: atom_id res chain seq x y z
N MET A 1 -20.09 -14.74 18.66
CA MET A 1 -20.37 -13.29 18.81
C MET A 1 -19.28 -12.55 19.58
N THR A 2 -18.75 -13.10 20.68
CA THR A 2 -17.72 -12.44 21.51
C THR A 2 -16.43 -12.09 20.77
N TYR A 3 -15.93 -12.98 19.90
CA TYR A 3 -14.69 -12.77 19.13
C TYR A 3 -14.77 -11.61 18.12
N ILE A 4 -15.89 -11.47 17.41
CA ILE A 4 -16.07 -10.39 16.42
C ILE A 4 -16.16 -9.04 17.14
N GLY A 5 -16.88 -8.98 18.26
CA GLY A 5 -16.97 -7.78 19.08
C GLY A 5 -15.60 -7.38 19.66
N SER A 6 -14.83 -8.32 20.20
CA SER A 6 -13.51 -8.03 20.76
C SER A 6 -12.52 -7.60 19.68
N LEU A 7 -12.54 -8.22 18.50
CA LEU A 7 -11.73 -7.81 17.36
C LEU A 7 -12.08 -6.40 16.88
N PHE A 8 -13.37 -6.09 16.74
CA PHE A 8 -13.82 -4.75 16.36
C PHE A 8 -13.36 -3.70 17.37
N ILE A 9 -13.58 -3.93 18.66
CA ILE A 9 -13.18 -2.99 19.73
C ILE A 9 -11.66 -2.81 19.74
N GLY A 10 -10.90 -3.91 19.62
CA GLY A 10 -9.44 -3.86 19.54
C GLY A 10 -8.95 -3.03 18.36
N ASN A 11 -9.49 -3.28 17.17
CA ASN A 11 -9.16 -2.52 15.97
C ASN A 11 -9.55 -1.04 16.13
N TYR A 12 -10.75 -0.76 16.62
CA TYR A 12 -11.25 0.60 16.81
C TYR A 12 -10.35 1.42 17.75
N LEU A 13 -10.01 0.87 18.93
CA LEU A 13 -9.15 1.54 19.90
C LEU A 13 -7.72 1.71 19.40
N SER A 14 -7.24 0.79 18.55
CA SER A 14 -5.89 0.87 17.99
C SER A 14 -5.64 2.14 17.18
N TYR A 15 -6.67 2.68 16.50
CA TYR A 15 -6.58 3.92 15.71
C TYR A 15 -6.41 5.19 16.55
N PHE A 16 -6.71 5.12 17.85
CA PHE A 16 -6.49 6.22 18.80
C PHE A 16 -5.22 6.04 19.64
N SER A 17 -4.49 4.93 19.45
CA SER A 17 -3.27 4.69 20.20
C SER A 17 -2.18 5.70 19.83
N VAL A 18 -1.37 6.08 20.81
CA VAL A 18 -0.16 6.90 20.58
C VAL A 18 0.76 6.22 19.57
N GLN A 19 0.81 4.88 19.61
CA GLN A 19 1.62 4.09 18.70
C GLN A 19 1.19 4.31 17.25
N PHE A 20 -0.10 4.15 16.95
CA PHE A 20 -0.63 4.42 15.61
C PHE A 20 -0.49 5.89 15.21
N LEU A 21 -0.90 6.83 16.08
CA LEU A 21 -0.95 8.25 15.72
C LEU A 21 0.43 8.85 15.49
N PHE A 22 1.46 8.51 16.27
CA PHE A 22 2.71 9.26 16.28
C PHE A 22 3.97 8.46 15.97
N THR A 23 3.93 7.12 15.93
CA THR A 23 5.16 6.32 15.79
C THR A 23 5.09 5.28 14.67
N GLN A 24 4.13 4.36 14.70
CA GLN A 24 4.07 3.19 13.81
C GLN A 24 3.11 3.36 12.64
N GLY A 25 2.00 4.11 12.82
CA GLY A 25 0.98 4.32 11.80
C GLY A 25 0.44 3.02 11.19
N PRO A 26 0.31 2.93 9.85
CA PRO A 26 -0.34 1.81 9.20
C PRO A 26 0.34 0.47 9.50
N GLY A 27 -0.47 -0.56 9.76
CA GLY A 27 0.00 -1.93 9.97
C GLY A 27 0.18 -2.74 8.68
N GLU A 28 -0.13 -2.14 7.54
CA GLU A 28 0.01 -2.73 6.21
C GLU A 28 0.76 -1.79 5.26
N ALA A 29 1.44 -2.38 4.27
CA ALA A 29 2.21 -1.65 3.26
C ALA A 29 1.48 -1.55 1.91
N THR A 30 0.24 -2.04 1.84
CA THR A 30 -0.63 -1.93 0.67
C THR A 30 -1.04 -0.48 0.44
N TYR A 31 -1.46 -0.16 -0.79
CA TYR A 31 -1.89 1.20 -1.17
C TYR A 31 -0.85 2.31 -0.93
N GLY A 32 0.45 1.96 -0.86
CA GLY A 32 1.53 2.92 -0.61
C GLY A 32 1.58 3.44 0.83
N MET A 33 0.90 2.76 1.76
CA MET A 33 1.03 3.03 3.18
C MET A 33 2.43 2.63 3.66
N ALA A 34 3.05 3.46 4.50
CA ALA A 34 4.41 3.24 4.98
C ALA A 34 4.41 2.87 6.47
N PRO A 35 4.47 1.57 6.83
CA PRO A 35 4.61 1.15 8.21
C PRO A 35 5.83 1.76 8.89
N GLY A 36 5.72 2.05 10.18
CA GLY A 36 6.79 2.67 10.97
C GLY A 36 6.83 4.20 10.88
N ILE A 37 5.78 4.83 10.35
CA ILE A 37 5.61 6.29 10.32
C ILE A 37 4.24 6.62 10.91
N GLY A 38 4.21 7.42 11.98
CA GLY A 38 2.94 7.90 12.56
C GLY A 38 2.12 8.70 11.55
N VAL A 39 0.79 8.64 11.67
CA VAL A 39 -0.12 9.40 10.81
C VAL A 39 -0.15 10.91 11.14
N LEU A 40 0.38 11.29 12.30
CA LEU A 40 0.62 12.67 12.74
C LEU A 40 2.09 12.87 13.08
N TYR A 41 2.56 14.10 12.97
CA TYR A 41 3.91 14.44 13.41
C TYR A 41 4.01 14.47 14.94
N LEU A 42 5.17 14.11 15.48
CA LEU A 42 5.36 14.05 16.93
C LEU A 42 5.13 15.39 17.64
N PHE A 43 5.46 16.52 16.99
CA PHE A 43 5.19 17.85 17.56
C PHE A 43 3.70 18.17 17.67
N GLU A 44 2.85 17.54 16.85
CA GLU A 44 1.39 17.72 16.92
C GLU A 44 0.82 17.14 18.20
N LEU A 45 1.53 16.23 18.89
CA LEU A 45 1.13 15.79 20.23
C LEU A 45 1.05 16.98 21.19
N ALA A 46 2.02 17.90 21.16
CA ALA A 46 2.00 19.12 21.97
C ALA A 46 0.85 20.04 21.56
N PHE A 47 0.51 20.07 20.27
CA PHE A 47 -0.62 20.84 19.78
C PHE A 47 -1.95 20.25 20.26
N LEU A 48 -2.18 18.95 20.13
CA LEU A 48 -3.40 18.29 20.62
C LEU A 48 -3.56 18.45 22.14
N VAL A 49 -2.49 18.30 22.91
CA VAL A 49 -2.51 18.54 24.36
C VAL A 49 -2.90 19.99 24.66
N SER A 50 -2.30 20.95 23.96
CA SER A 50 -2.65 22.38 24.06
C SER A 50 -4.12 22.65 23.69
N ALA A 51 -4.65 21.96 22.67
CA ALA A 51 -6.03 22.07 22.25
C ALA A 51 -6.99 21.67 23.38
N ILE A 52 -6.75 20.52 24.02
CA ILE A 52 -7.56 20.01 25.13
C ILE A 52 -7.60 21.02 26.29
N PHE A 53 -6.44 21.53 26.70
CA PHE A 53 -6.36 22.55 27.76
C PHE A 53 -7.11 23.84 27.39
N LYS A 54 -7.01 24.29 26.14
CA LYS A 54 -7.64 25.54 25.71
C LYS A 54 -9.17 25.38 25.58
N ILE A 55 -9.64 24.24 25.08
CA ILE A 55 -11.06 23.90 24.96
C ILE A 55 -11.73 23.91 26.34
N THR A 56 -11.10 23.29 27.35
CA THR A 56 -11.65 23.27 28.71
C THR A 56 -11.63 24.66 29.35
N LYS A 57 -10.52 25.40 29.22
CA LYS A 57 -10.39 26.76 29.75
C LYS A 57 -11.40 27.74 29.15
N LEU A 58 -11.70 27.63 27.87
CA LEU A 58 -12.67 28.49 27.17
C LEU A 58 -14.12 28.00 27.30
N GLY A 59 -14.37 26.86 27.95
CA GLY A 59 -15.71 26.29 28.06
C GLY A 59 -16.30 25.79 26.74
N LEU A 60 -15.48 25.56 25.70
CA LEU A 60 -15.93 25.12 24.38
C LEU A 60 -16.56 23.72 24.40
N ILE A 61 -16.26 22.93 25.43
CA ILE A 61 -16.90 21.62 25.67
C ILE A 61 -18.43 21.71 25.80
N LYS A 62 -18.98 22.89 26.09
CA LYS A 62 -20.43 23.13 26.18
C LYS A 62 -21.07 23.48 24.84
N THR A 63 -20.27 23.62 23.78
CA THR A 63 -20.74 24.10 22.48
C THR A 63 -21.04 22.92 21.54
N TYR A 64 -22.08 23.06 20.71
CA TYR A 64 -22.43 22.04 19.72
C TYR A 64 -21.32 21.77 18.68
N PRO A 65 -20.54 22.76 18.18
CA PRO A 65 -19.52 22.49 17.15
C PRO A 65 -18.40 21.59 17.68
N PHE A 66 -18.04 21.71 18.96
CA PHE A 66 -17.07 20.83 19.59
C PHE A 66 -17.52 19.36 19.55
N TRP A 67 -18.78 19.09 19.90
CA TRP A 67 -19.32 17.73 19.88
C TRP A 67 -19.51 17.17 18.48
N ILE A 68 -19.80 18.01 17.49
CA ILE A 68 -19.76 17.60 16.07
C ILE A 68 -18.34 17.14 15.70
N LEU A 69 -17.31 17.91 16.05
CA LEU A 69 -15.93 17.56 15.76
C LEU A 69 -15.53 16.24 16.43
N VAL A 70 -15.88 16.06 17.71
CA VAL A 70 -15.64 14.81 18.45
C VAL A 70 -16.38 13.64 17.79
N ALA A 71 -17.64 13.81 17.42
CA ALA A 71 -18.42 12.77 16.76
C ALA A 71 -17.78 12.36 15.42
N LEU A 72 -17.30 13.31 14.62
CA LEU A 72 -16.62 13.03 13.35
C LEU A 72 -15.31 12.25 13.57
N ILE A 73 -14.52 12.62 14.58
CA ILE A 73 -13.30 11.88 14.96
C ILE A 73 -13.64 10.46 15.44
N LEU A 74 -14.72 10.27 16.20
CA LEU A 74 -15.11 8.96 16.72
C LEU A 74 -15.82 8.06 15.70
N ILE A 75 -16.52 8.62 14.71
CA ILE A 75 -17.24 7.85 13.69
C ILE A 75 -16.28 7.37 12.59
N THR A 76 -15.28 8.17 12.23
CA THR A 76 -14.37 7.87 11.10
C THR A 76 -13.57 6.57 11.19
N PRO A 77 -13.17 6.03 12.36
CA PRO A 77 -12.52 4.73 12.45
C PRO A 77 -13.49 3.55 12.33
N ILE A 78 -14.81 3.74 12.37
CA ILE A 78 -15.78 2.63 12.32
C ILE A 78 -15.63 1.81 11.03
N PRO A 79 -15.60 2.40 9.82
CA PRO A 79 -15.37 1.64 8.60
C PRO A 79 -14.04 0.89 8.62
N ALA A 80 -12.97 1.52 9.14
CA ALA A 80 -11.65 0.92 9.24
C ALA A 80 -11.60 -0.25 10.23
N ALA A 81 -12.33 -0.17 11.36
CA ALA A 81 -12.40 -1.20 12.39
C ALA A 81 -13.23 -2.43 11.99
N LEU A 82 -14.20 -2.26 11.08
CA LEU A 82 -15.00 -3.35 10.51
C LEU A 82 -14.23 -4.20 9.49
N THR A 83 -13.08 -3.73 9.02
CA THR A 83 -12.35 -4.42 7.96
C THR A 83 -11.59 -5.63 8.46
N LYS A 84 -11.56 -6.67 7.63
CA LYS A 84 -10.76 -7.88 7.89
C LYS A 84 -9.30 -7.57 7.55
N GLY A 85 -8.48 -7.41 8.58
CA GLY A 85 -7.05 -7.14 8.47
C GLY A 85 -6.42 -7.17 9.86
N PRO A 86 -5.07 -7.07 9.96
CA PRO A 86 -4.35 -7.10 11.24
C PRO A 86 -4.60 -5.90 12.17
N GLY A 87 -5.63 -5.07 11.88
CA GLY A 87 -5.82 -3.74 12.46
C GLY A 87 -4.98 -2.68 11.73
N LEU A 88 -5.15 -1.41 12.11
CA LEU A 88 -4.33 -0.29 11.60
C LEU A 88 -4.41 -0.03 10.08
N ALA A 89 -5.57 -0.28 9.46
CA ALA A 89 -5.83 0.04 8.04
C ALA A 89 -5.96 1.56 7.83
N ALA A 90 -4.83 2.26 7.70
CA ALA A 90 -4.80 3.72 7.67
C ALA A 90 -5.45 4.33 6.41
N ASN A 91 -5.48 3.62 5.29
CA ASN A 91 -6.18 4.03 4.06
C ASN A 91 -7.66 4.36 4.32
N ARG A 92 -8.34 3.56 5.14
CA ARG A 92 -9.76 3.73 5.49
C ARG A 92 -9.96 4.76 6.60
N LEU A 93 -8.91 5.07 7.36
CA LEU A 93 -8.92 6.11 8.39
C LEU A 93 -8.60 7.50 7.83
N ALA A 94 -8.17 7.63 6.57
CA ALA A 94 -7.81 8.92 5.97
C ALA A 94 -8.90 10.01 6.13
N ILE A 95 -10.18 9.61 6.27
CA ILE A 95 -11.31 10.51 6.51
C ILE A 95 -11.22 11.21 7.88
N MET A 96 -10.54 10.63 8.88
CA MET A 96 -10.31 11.24 10.19
C MET A 96 -9.37 12.45 10.12
N MET A 97 -8.45 12.46 9.14
CA MET A 97 -7.36 13.44 9.04
C MET A 97 -7.80 14.90 9.09
N PRO A 98 -8.77 15.38 8.29
CA PRO A 98 -9.20 16.78 8.37
C PRO A 98 -9.69 17.18 9.77
N PHE A 99 -10.37 16.28 10.48
CA PHE A 99 -10.95 16.58 11.79
C PHE A 99 -9.89 16.65 12.89
N ILE A 100 -8.95 15.71 12.92
CA ILE A 100 -7.85 15.76 13.88
C ILE A 100 -6.90 16.94 13.60
N GLN A 101 -6.77 17.35 12.34
CA GLN A 101 -5.98 18.53 11.95
C GLN A 101 -6.62 19.84 12.38
N ILE A 102 -7.96 19.97 12.37
CA ILE A 102 -8.65 21.13 12.97
C ILE A 102 -8.30 21.25 14.46
N LEU A 103 -8.32 20.14 15.19
CA LEU A 103 -7.99 20.11 16.62
C LEU A 103 -6.51 20.45 16.85
N SER A 104 -5.61 19.87 16.06
CA SER A 104 -4.16 20.15 16.06
C SER A 104 -3.89 21.63 15.81
N ALA A 105 -4.46 22.22 14.76
CA ALA A 105 -4.28 23.63 14.41
C ALA A 105 -4.77 24.58 15.53
N PHE A 106 -5.95 24.32 16.12
CA PHE A 106 -6.47 25.11 17.23
C PHE A 106 -5.52 25.12 18.44
N GLY A 107 -4.98 23.94 18.79
CA GLY A 107 -4.00 23.80 19.85
C GLY A 107 -2.65 24.43 19.53
N GLY A 108 -2.18 24.28 18.29
CA GLY A 108 -0.95 24.87 17.78
C GLY A 108 -0.97 26.40 17.83
N ILE A 109 -2.06 27.03 17.38
CA ILE A 109 -2.27 28.49 17.49
C ILE A 109 -2.25 28.93 18.96
N SER A 110 -2.95 28.19 19.83
CA SER A 110 -3.00 28.50 21.26
C SER A 110 -1.62 28.40 21.93
N LEU A 111 -0.85 27.38 21.56
CA LEU A 111 0.51 27.16 22.06
C LEU A 111 1.46 28.24 21.52
N PHE A 112 1.33 28.59 20.24
CA PHE A 112 2.11 29.63 19.58
C PHE A 112 1.99 30.97 20.31
N TYR A 113 0.78 31.42 20.64
CA TYR A 113 0.60 32.68 21.35
C TYR A 113 1.22 32.64 22.75
N LYS A 114 1.05 31.54 23.49
CA LYS A 114 1.61 31.38 24.84
C LYS A 114 3.14 31.38 24.82
N LEU A 115 3.75 30.63 23.91
CA LEU A 115 5.21 30.57 23.78
C LEU A 115 5.80 31.89 23.28
N SER A 116 5.09 32.61 22.40
CA SER A 116 5.54 33.93 21.93
C SER A 116 5.60 34.98 23.04
N GLN A 117 4.79 34.84 24.11
CA GLN A 117 4.87 35.71 25.29
C GLN A 117 6.11 35.43 26.15
N VAL A 118 6.64 34.21 26.12
CA VAL A 118 7.78 33.79 26.96
C VAL A 118 9.10 33.91 26.20
N LEU A 119 9.14 33.43 24.95
CA LEU A 119 10.34 33.34 24.11
C LEU A 119 10.52 34.55 23.18
N GLY A 120 9.46 35.35 22.99
CA GLY A 120 9.37 36.32 21.91
C GLY A 120 8.92 35.70 20.59
N LYS A 121 8.18 36.48 19.79
CA LYS A 121 7.55 36.02 18.54
C LYS A 121 8.54 35.44 17.53
N ASN A 122 9.66 36.13 17.27
CA ASN A 122 10.62 35.72 16.25
C ASN A 122 11.32 34.40 16.60
N LEU A 123 11.70 34.23 17.87
CA LEU A 123 12.35 33.00 18.34
C LEU A 123 11.38 31.82 18.29
N ASN A 124 10.11 32.03 18.66
CA ASN A 124 9.09 30.98 18.58
C ASN A 124 8.78 30.57 17.13
N ILE A 125 8.70 31.54 16.20
CA ILE A 125 8.59 31.25 14.76
C ILE A 125 9.78 30.40 14.31
N LEU A 126 11.01 30.82 14.63
CA LEU A 126 12.21 30.08 14.27
C LEU A 126 12.19 28.65 14.83
N ALA A 127 11.82 28.47 16.09
CA ALA A 127 11.74 27.15 16.73
C ALA A 127 10.73 26.22 16.03
N ILE A 128 9.53 26.72 15.71
CA ILE A 128 8.52 25.95 14.98
C ILE A 128 9.00 25.63 13.58
N THR A 129 9.59 26.61 12.86
CA THR A 129 10.15 26.38 11.53
C THR A 129 11.20 25.28 11.56
N VAL A 130 12.13 25.30 12.52
CA VAL A 130 13.15 24.26 12.68
C VAL A 130 12.52 22.89 12.94
N ILE A 131 11.55 22.80 13.85
CA ILE A 131 10.85 21.54 14.17
C ILE A 131 10.11 20.99 12.94
N VAL A 132 9.43 21.85 12.19
CA VAL A 132 8.71 21.46 10.97
C VAL A 132 9.67 21.00 9.88
N ILE A 133 10.77 21.72 9.65
CA ILE A 133 11.80 21.34 8.67
C ILE A 133 12.43 20.00 9.07
N ALA A 134 12.77 19.80 10.34
CA ALA A 134 13.33 18.53 10.82
C ALA A 134 12.33 17.37 10.61
N SER A 135 11.05 17.59 10.92
CA SER A 135 10.00 16.59 10.74
C SER A 135 9.77 16.26 9.26
N LEU A 136 9.73 17.28 8.40
CA LEU A 136 9.57 17.11 6.96
C LEU A 136 10.78 16.40 6.36
N THR A 137 11.99 16.75 6.78
CA THR A 137 13.22 16.07 6.33
C THR A 137 13.19 14.59 6.71
N SER A 138 12.82 14.27 7.95
CA SER A 138 12.66 12.88 8.38
C SER A 138 11.55 12.16 7.60
N PHE A 139 10.46 12.84 7.26
CA PHE A 139 9.40 12.26 6.45
C PHE A 139 9.89 11.97 5.03
N VAL A 140 10.54 12.93 4.38
CA VAL A 140 11.10 12.79 3.02
C VAL A 140 12.10 11.65 2.98
N ASP A 141 13.00 11.55 3.96
CA ASP A 141 13.97 10.46 4.04
C ASP A 141 13.30 9.08 4.13
N ARG A 142 12.33 8.94 5.04
CA ARG A 142 11.59 7.69 5.21
C ARG A 142 10.72 7.37 4.00
N TYR A 143 10.07 8.35 3.41
CA TYR A 143 9.15 8.17 2.29
C TYR A 143 9.89 7.80 1.00
N PHE A 144 11.00 8.46 0.68
CA PHE A 144 11.71 8.24 -0.58
C PHE A 144 12.78 7.15 -0.53
N TYR A 145 13.37 6.86 0.63
CA TYR A 145 14.47 5.90 0.73
C TYR A 145 14.09 4.61 1.46
N HIS A 146 13.29 4.68 2.52
CA HIS A 146 12.97 3.50 3.34
C HIS A 146 11.67 2.82 2.91
N SER A 147 10.61 3.60 2.68
CA SER A 147 9.29 3.09 2.31
C SER A 147 9.31 2.24 1.02
N PRO A 148 10.04 2.60 -0.06
CA PRO A 148 10.04 1.81 -1.29
C PRO A 148 10.47 0.35 -1.08
N ILE A 149 11.41 0.10 -0.16
CA ILE A 149 11.86 -1.26 0.17
C ILE A 149 10.72 -2.07 0.80
N VAL A 150 9.95 -1.45 1.68
CA VAL A 150 8.86 -2.11 2.43
C VAL A 150 7.61 -2.28 1.56
N VAL A 151 7.23 -1.27 0.77
CA VAL A 151 5.96 -1.27 0.03
C VAL A 151 6.05 -2.00 -1.31
N ALA A 152 7.23 -2.08 -1.93
CA ALA A 152 7.37 -2.64 -3.27
C ALA A 152 6.80 -4.07 -3.43
N PRO A 153 7.02 -5.02 -2.50
CA PRO A 153 6.40 -6.36 -2.58
C PRO A 153 4.86 -6.34 -2.53
N HIS A 154 4.28 -5.33 -1.87
CA HIS A 154 2.83 -5.19 -1.68
C HIS A 154 2.15 -4.33 -2.76
N MET A 155 2.93 -3.74 -3.66
CA MET A 155 2.45 -2.84 -4.71
C MET A 155 2.77 -3.34 -6.12
N SER A 156 2.95 -4.66 -6.27
CA SER A 156 3.19 -5.29 -7.58
C SER A 156 4.37 -4.64 -8.32
N TYR A 157 5.45 -4.33 -7.58
CA TYR A 157 6.63 -3.69 -8.14
C TYR A 157 7.25 -4.52 -9.27
N GLY A 158 7.71 -3.83 -10.32
CA GLY A 158 8.50 -4.41 -11.40
C GLY A 158 7.68 -4.83 -12.62
N TRP A 159 6.35 -4.80 -12.56
CA TRP A 159 5.49 -5.11 -13.70
C TRP A 159 5.65 -4.16 -14.87
N ASP A 160 5.97 -2.89 -14.62
CA ASP A 160 6.32 -1.90 -15.63
C ASP A 160 7.55 -2.35 -16.45
N LYS A 161 8.62 -2.77 -15.76
CA LYS A 161 9.86 -3.26 -16.37
C LYS A 161 9.66 -4.62 -17.03
N ALA A 162 8.88 -5.50 -16.41
CA ALA A 162 8.57 -6.82 -16.94
C ALA A 162 7.81 -6.70 -18.25
N ALA A 163 6.74 -5.90 -18.28
CA ALA A 163 5.96 -5.67 -19.48
C ALA A 163 6.77 -4.97 -20.58
N GLN A 164 7.60 -3.97 -20.26
CA GLN A 164 8.50 -3.37 -21.25
C GLN A 164 9.40 -4.42 -21.91
N TYR A 165 9.97 -5.34 -21.12
CA TYR A 165 10.78 -6.43 -21.66
C TYR A 165 9.94 -7.42 -22.48
N LEU A 166 8.77 -7.82 -21.99
CA LEU A 166 7.84 -8.70 -22.69
C LEU A 166 7.37 -8.12 -24.03
N GLY A 167 7.15 -6.81 -24.11
CA GLY A 167 6.80 -6.12 -25.36
C GLY A 167 7.87 -6.30 -26.45
N LEU A 168 9.14 -6.42 -26.06
CA LEU A 168 10.26 -6.62 -26.99
C LEU A 168 10.41 -8.08 -27.43
N VAL A 169 10.26 -9.03 -26.50
CA VAL A 169 10.62 -10.43 -26.75
C VAL A 169 9.43 -11.32 -27.06
N SER A 170 8.22 -10.96 -26.61
CA SER A 170 7.03 -11.79 -26.76
C SER A 170 6.73 -12.21 -28.19
N PRO A 171 6.98 -11.44 -29.27
CA PRO A 171 6.70 -11.89 -30.63
C PRO A 171 7.48 -13.15 -31.05
N ASN A 172 8.60 -13.43 -30.39
CA ASN A 172 9.45 -14.58 -30.68
C ASN A 172 8.98 -15.86 -30.02
N TYR A 173 7.96 -15.82 -29.17
CA TYR A 173 7.45 -16.96 -28.41
C TYR A 173 6.00 -17.25 -28.78
N GLU A 174 5.69 -18.53 -28.96
CA GLU A 174 4.33 -19.00 -29.21
C GLU A 174 3.44 -18.84 -27.98
N LYS A 175 4.03 -19.02 -26.79
CA LYS A 175 3.31 -19.10 -25.52
C LYS A 175 4.08 -18.42 -24.40
N ILE A 176 3.36 -17.73 -23.53
CA ILE A 176 3.93 -17.06 -22.37
C ILE A 176 3.16 -17.51 -21.13
N ILE A 177 3.81 -18.28 -20.27
CA ILE A 177 3.24 -18.69 -19.00
C ILE A 177 3.63 -17.66 -17.95
N VAL A 178 2.63 -17.04 -17.36
CA VAL A 178 2.77 -16.06 -16.30
C VAL A 178 2.21 -16.67 -15.02
N SER A 179 3.01 -16.64 -13.96
CA SER A 179 2.63 -17.19 -12.68
C SER A 179 1.42 -16.48 -12.09
N HIS A 180 0.48 -17.26 -11.58
CA HIS A 180 -0.64 -16.74 -10.77
C HIS A 180 -0.23 -16.36 -9.34
N GLU A 181 1.02 -16.61 -8.91
CA GLU A 181 1.54 -16.15 -7.60
C GLU A 181 1.61 -14.62 -7.53
N PHE A 182 1.49 -13.94 -8.68
CA PHE A 182 1.31 -12.49 -8.79
C PHE A 182 -0.15 -12.04 -8.62
N SER A 183 -1.06 -12.93 -8.20
CA SER A 183 -2.50 -12.76 -8.12
C SER A 183 -3.14 -12.58 -9.51
N GLU A 184 -3.45 -11.34 -9.91
CA GLU A 184 -4.14 -11.00 -11.16
C GLU A 184 -3.21 -10.34 -12.19
N PRO A 185 -2.16 -11.02 -12.69
CA PRO A 185 -1.14 -10.42 -13.55
C PRO A 185 -1.64 -9.95 -14.93
N GLN A 186 -2.79 -10.44 -15.38
CA GLN A 186 -3.41 -10.06 -16.64
C GLN A 186 -3.68 -8.56 -16.74
N ILE A 187 -3.95 -7.89 -15.61
CA ILE A 187 -4.17 -6.44 -15.61
C ILE A 187 -2.89 -5.68 -15.95
N PHE A 188 -1.73 -6.15 -15.47
CA PHE A 188 -0.44 -5.51 -15.72
C PHE A 188 0.00 -5.72 -17.16
N ILE A 189 -0.19 -6.94 -17.68
CA ILE A 189 0.03 -7.24 -19.10
C ILE A 189 -0.85 -6.35 -19.97
N GLY A 190 -2.16 -6.33 -19.73
CA GLY A 190 -3.11 -5.53 -20.50
C GLY A 190 -2.79 -4.03 -20.46
N PHE A 191 -2.49 -3.50 -19.27
CA PHE A 191 -2.21 -2.08 -19.08
C PHE A 191 -0.89 -1.64 -19.71
N PHE A 192 0.23 -2.32 -19.38
CA PHE A 192 1.55 -1.87 -19.81
C PHE A 192 1.89 -2.22 -21.25
N LEU A 193 1.36 -3.33 -21.78
CA LEU A 193 1.50 -3.66 -23.21
C LEU A 193 0.49 -2.92 -24.09
N LYS A 194 -0.44 -2.16 -23.47
CA LYS A 194 -1.50 -1.42 -24.17
C LYS A 194 -2.34 -2.35 -25.06
N GLU A 195 -2.77 -3.47 -24.48
CA GLU A 195 -3.64 -4.41 -25.17
C GLU A 195 -4.93 -3.72 -25.62
N ASP A 196 -5.43 -4.12 -26.78
CA ASP A 196 -6.68 -3.57 -27.32
C ASP A 196 -7.83 -3.83 -26.32
N PRO A 197 -8.53 -2.78 -25.83
CA PRO A 197 -9.60 -2.94 -24.87
C PRO A 197 -10.73 -3.85 -25.38
N VAL A 198 -11.01 -3.83 -26.69
CA VAL A 198 -12.05 -4.69 -27.28
C VAL A 198 -11.63 -6.15 -27.19
N PHE A 199 -10.40 -6.48 -27.61
CA PHE A 199 -9.82 -7.81 -27.44
C PHE A 199 -9.83 -8.26 -25.97
N PHE A 200 -9.36 -7.42 -25.04
CA PHE A 200 -9.30 -7.75 -23.61
C PHE A 200 -10.69 -8.08 -23.05
N GLN A 201 -11.70 -7.24 -23.34
CA GLN A 201 -13.09 -7.48 -22.92
C GLN A 201 -13.70 -8.74 -23.53
N GLN A 202 -13.32 -9.08 -24.77
CA GLN A 202 -13.78 -10.32 -25.39
C GLN A 202 -13.19 -11.56 -24.70
N GLN A 203 -11.89 -11.55 -24.38
CA GLN A 203 -11.25 -12.66 -23.67
C GLN A 203 -11.76 -12.77 -22.23
N SER A 204 -11.99 -11.64 -21.55
CA SER A 204 -12.40 -11.62 -20.14
C SER A 204 -13.77 -12.23 -19.87
N LYS A 205 -14.63 -12.37 -20.89
CA LYS A 205 -15.91 -13.10 -20.76
C LYS A 205 -15.71 -14.54 -20.31
N LYS A 206 -14.63 -15.20 -20.73
CA LYS A 206 -14.30 -16.58 -20.33
C LYS A 206 -13.94 -16.65 -18.84
N TRP A 207 -13.41 -15.55 -18.31
CA TRP A 207 -12.96 -15.49 -16.91
C TRP A 207 -14.15 -15.46 -15.95
N LEU A 208 -15.33 -14.98 -16.36
CA LEU A 208 -16.56 -14.95 -15.55
C LEU A 208 -16.97 -16.33 -14.97
N GLN A 209 -16.36 -17.41 -15.45
CA GLN A 209 -16.41 -18.72 -14.82
C GLN A 209 -16.07 -18.70 -13.33
N TYR A 210 -15.22 -17.77 -12.86
CA TYR A 210 -14.87 -17.67 -11.45
C TYR A 210 -16.11 -17.44 -10.57
N GLU A 211 -17.05 -16.58 -11.02
CA GLU A 211 -18.30 -16.30 -10.31
C GLU A 211 -19.22 -17.51 -10.30
N ILE A 212 -19.35 -18.19 -11.45
CA ILE A 212 -20.17 -19.40 -11.61
C ILE A 212 -19.67 -20.50 -10.67
N SER A 213 -18.36 -20.61 -10.51
CA SER A 213 -17.70 -21.56 -9.63
C SER A 213 -17.69 -21.14 -8.15
N GLY A 214 -18.32 -20.02 -7.80
CA GLY A 214 -18.39 -19.52 -6.42
C GLY A 214 -17.06 -18.98 -5.87
N LEU A 215 -16.11 -18.68 -6.75
CA LEU A 215 -14.82 -18.09 -6.42
C LEU A 215 -14.96 -16.57 -6.26
N LYS A 216 -14.04 -15.96 -5.52
CA LYS A 216 -14.05 -14.51 -5.25
C LYS A 216 -13.25 -13.71 -6.27
N PHE A 217 -12.23 -14.33 -6.85
CA PHE A 217 -11.26 -13.69 -7.71
C PHE A 217 -10.90 -14.63 -8.87
N VAL A 218 -10.50 -14.05 -10.01
CA VAL A 218 -10.19 -14.82 -11.23
C VAL A 218 -8.96 -15.69 -11.07
N ASP A 219 -7.98 -15.26 -10.27
CA ASP A 219 -6.75 -16.00 -9.96
C ASP A 219 -7.00 -17.34 -9.25
N GLN A 220 -8.20 -17.54 -8.71
CA GLN A 220 -8.64 -18.78 -8.07
C GLN A 220 -9.14 -19.85 -9.06
N LEU A 221 -9.28 -19.52 -10.36
CA LEU A 221 -9.69 -20.49 -11.39
C LEU A 221 -8.64 -21.58 -11.64
N GLY A 222 -7.42 -21.39 -11.15
CA GLY A 222 -6.28 -22.26 -11.43
C GLY A 222 -5.56 -21.88 -12.72
N GLU A 223 -6.30 -21.80 -13.84
CA GLU A 223 -5.77 -21.39 -15.14
C GLU A 223 -6.77 -20.53 -15.94
N TYR A 224 -6.27 -19.48 -16.57
CA TYR A 224 -7.01 -18.64 -17.53
C TYR A 224 -6.02 -17.98 -18.51
N SER A 225 -6.50 -17.34 -19.57
CA SER A 225 -5.63 -16.79 -20.61
C SER A 225 -6.09 -15.47 -21.21
N LEU A 226 -5.12 -14.74 -21.77
CA LEU A 226 -5.29 -13.53 -22.59
C LEU A 226 -4.43 -13.69 -23.85
N GLY A 227 -5.03 -14.16 -24.95
CA GLY A 227 -4.28 -14.46 -26.18
C GLY A 227 -3.24 -15.56 -25.92
N LYS A 228 -1.96 -15.26 -26.17
CA LYS A 228 -0.83 -16.19 -25.93
C LYS A 228 -0.32 -16.21 -24.48
N TYR A 229 -0.85 -15.34 -23.62
CA TYR A 229 -0.52 -15.32 -22.20
C TYR A 229 -1.43 -16.30 -21.46
N GLU A 230 -0.82 -17.29 -20.80
CA GLU A 230 -1.49 -18.20 -19.87
C GLU A 230 -1.13 -17.84 -18.44
N PHE A 231 -2.14 -17.70 -17.60
CA PHE A 231 -2.02 -17.36 -16.20
C PHE A 231 -2.31 -18.59 -15.36
N ARG A 232 -1.25 -19.21 -14.85
CA ARG A 232 -1.32 -20.44 -14.03
C ARG A 232 -0.05 -20.62 -13.23
N ARG A 233 -0.06 -21.55 -12.27
CA ARG A 233 1.17 -21.98 -11.59
C ARG A 233 2.18 -22.52 -12.59
N ILE A 234 3.45 -22.17 -12.39
CA ILE A 234 4.53 -22.69 -13.23
C ILE A 234 4.95 -24.06 -12.71
N ASN A 235 4.96 -25.07 -13.58
CA ASN A 235 5.52 -26.38 -13.31
C ASN A 235 6.89 -26.46 -13.97
N TYR A 236 7.91 -25.95 -13.27
CA TYR A 236 9.25 -25.77 -13.85
C TYR A 236 9.82 -27.03 -14.54
N PRO A 237 9.76 -28.25 -13.95
CA PRO A 237 10.24 -29.46 -14.60
C PRO A 237 9.63 -29.77 -15.97
N SER A 238 8.35 -29.45 -16.19
CA SER A 238 7.69 -29.66 -17.48
C SER A 238 7.80 -28.44 -18.39
N ASP A 239 7.55 -27.24 -17.85
CA ASP A 239 7.46 -26.00 -18.62
C ASP A 239 8.83 -25.55 -19.14
N SER A 240 9.93 -25.89 -18.45
CA SER A 240 11.30 -25.58 -18.90
C SER A 240 11.76 -26.41 -20.09
N ARG A 241 11.09 -27.53 -20.40
CA ARG A 241 11.44 -28.43 -21.51
C ARG A 241 10.68 -28.13 -22.81
N GLY A 242 9.67 -27.27 -22.75
CA GLY A 242 8.92 -26.90 -23.93
C GLY A 242 9.80 -26.12 -24.92
N ASP A 243 9.49 -26.22 -26.20
CA ASP A 243 10.06 -25.34 -27.20
C ASP A 243 9.23 -24.06 -27.28
N ASN A 244 9.90 -22.92 -27.44
CA ASN A 244 9.26 -21.64 -27.76
C ASN A 244 8.29 -21.09 -26.70
N ILE A 245 8.52 -21.39 -25.42
CA ILE A 245 7.74 -20.87 -24.28
C ILE A 245 8.58 -19.85 -23.49
N LEU A 246 7.93 -18.76 -23.07
CA LEU A 246 8.50 -17.83 -22.11
C LEU A 246 7.81 -18.00 -20.75
N LEU A 247 8.60 -18.05 -19.68
CA LEU A 247 8.13 -18.21 -18.31
C LEU A 247 8.33 -16.90 -17.55
N VAL A 248 7.30 -16.41 -16.87
CA VAL A 248 7.33 -15.19 -16.05
C VAL A 248 6.84 -15.54 -14.65
N GLY A 249 7.75 -15.62 -13.69
CA GLY A 249 7.48 -16.19 -12.37
C GLY A 249 8.28 -15.54 -11.26
N LYS A 250 7.99 -15.92 -10.02
CA LYS A 250 8.81 -15.55 -8.87
C LYS A 250 10.04 -16.45 -8.74
N GLU A 251 10.94 -16.10 -7.83
CA GLU A 251 12.17 -16.86 -7.63
C GLU A 251 11.93 -18.29 -7.14
N GLU A 252 10.84 -18.52 -6.41
CA GLU A 252 10.46 -19.82 -5.87
C GLU A 252 10.01 -20.80 -6.96
N GLU A 253 9.50 -20.29 -8.08
CA GLU A 253 9.04 -21.10 -9.21
C GLU A 253 10.09 -21.21 -10.33
N LEU A 254 10.95 -20.20 -10.47
CA LEU A 254 11.96 -20.12 -11.52
C LEU A 254 13.36 -20.11 -10.91
N PRO A 255 14.03 -21.27 -10.74
CA PRO A 255 15.39 -21.32 -10.20
C PRO A 255 16.37 -20.56 -11.10
N LEU A 256 17.44 -20.05 -10.50
CA LEU A 256 18.45 -19.30 -11.24
C LEU A 256 19.29 -20.26 -12.08
N ASP A 257 19.17 -20.16 -13.40
CA ASP A 257 19.95 -20.95 -14.36
C ASP A 257 20.29 -20.18 -15.64
N LYS A 258 20.83 -20.88 -16.63
CA LYS A 258 21.26 -20.29 -17.92
C LYS A 258 20.12 -19.76 -18.79
N ASN A 259 18.87 -20.07 -18.44
CA ASN A 259 17.71 -19.71 -19.22
C ASN A 259 17.06 -18.40 -18.75
N ILE A 260 17.48 -17.86 -17.61
CA ILE A 260 17.05 -16.54 -17.14
C ILE A 260 17.50 -15.46 -18.14
N LEU A 261 16.51 -14.82 -18.75
CA LEU A 261 16.73 -13.73 -19.71
C LEU A 261 16.71 -12.36 -19.02
N LYS A 262 15.86 -12.22 -17.99
CA LYS A 262 15.72 -10.97 -17.23
C LYS A 262 15.36 -11.27 -15.80
N GLN A 263 16.00 -10.58 -14.87
CA GLN A 263 15.58 -10.49 -13.49
C GLN A 263 15.31 -9.02 -13.13
N ILE A 264 14.17 -8.78 -12.52
CA ILE A 264 13.79 -7.48 -11.96
C ILE A 264 13.87 -7.62 -10.45
N ASN A 265 14.63 -6.74 -9.82
CA ASN A 265 14.83 -6.77 -8.38
C ASN A 265 14.00 -5.68 -7.70
N TYR A 266 13.52 -5.98 -6.49
CA TYR A 266 13.04 -4.98 -5.55
C TYR A 266 14.14 -3.98 -5.17
N PRO A 267 13.80 -2.84 -4.55
CA PRO A 267 14.78 -1.86 -4.08
C PRO A 267 15.84 -2.42 -3.10
N ASP A 268 15.54 -3.51 -2.37
CA ASP A 268 16.50 -4.20 -1.49
C ASP A 268 17.42 -5.20 -2.23
N GLY A 269 17.28 -5.30 -3.56
CA GLY A 269 18.07 -6.20 -4.40
C GLY A 269 17.50 -7.61 -4.52
N LYS A 270 16.45 -7.98 -3.77
CA LYS A 270 15.83 -9.30 -3.89
C LYS A 270 15.07 -9.46 -5.20
N PRO A 271 14.96 -10.67 -5.77
CA PRO A 271 14.23 -10.90 -7.01
C PRO A 271 12.73 -10.66 -6.84
N ALA A 272 12.16 -9.81 -7.69
CA ALA A 272 10.73 -9.54 -7.75
C ALA A 272 10.04 -10.36 -8.85
N ILE A 273 10.61 -10.32 -10.06
CA ILE A 273 10.09 -11.03 -11.24
C ILE A 273 11.29 -11.62 -12.00
N ARG A 274 11.21 -12.90 -12.33
CA ARG A 274 12.12 -13.59 -13.24
C ARG A 274 11.41 -13.90 -14.55
N ILE A 275 12.14 -13.69 -15.65
CA ILE A 275 11.71 -14.05 -17.00
C ILE A 275 12.73 -15.02 -17.55
N SER A 276 12.28 -16.23 -17.88
CA SER A 276 13.11 -17.34 -18.36
C SER A 276 12.57 -17.88 -19.68
N LYS A 277 13.45 -18.29 -20.58
CA LYS A 277 13.02 -19.07 -21.76
C LYS A 277 12.92 -20.55 -21.41
N SER A 278 12.00 -21.26 -22.03
CA SER A 278 12.05 -22.71 -22.07
C SER A 278 13.10 -23.19 -23.09
N GLY A 279 13.60 -24.41 -22.89
CA GLY A 279 14.61 -25.04 -23.72
C GLY A 279 15.87 -25.36 -22.92
N LEU A 280 16.48 -26.51 -23.22
CA LEU A 280 17.84 -26.80 -22.77
C LEU A 280 18.74 -25.73 -23.40
N GLY A 281 19.30 -24.84 -22.59
CA GLY A 281 20.40 -24.00 -23.03
C GLY A 281 21.51 -24.92 -23.52
N VAL A 282 21.60 -25.11 -24.83
CA VAL A 282 22.67 -25.89 -25.46
C VAL A 282 23.97 -25.21 -25.05
N LEU A 283 24.77 -25.96 -24.29
CA LEU A 283 26.13 -25.62 -23.90
C LEU A 283 27.04 -25.73 -25.12
#